data_AF-A0ABD4WGB4-F1
#
_entry.id   AF-A0ABD4WGB4-F1
#
_cell.length_a   1.000
_cell.length_b   1.000
_cell.length_c   1.000
_cell.angle_alpha   90.00
_cell.angle_beta   90.00
_cell.angle_gamma   90.00
#
_symmetry.space_group_name_H-M   'P 1'
#
loop_
_entity.id
_entity.type
_entity.pdbx_description
1 polymer ?
#
loop_
_entity_poly.entity_id
_entity_poly.type
_entity_poly.pdbx_seq_one_letter_code
_entity_poly.pdbx_strand_id
1 'polypeptide(L)'
;MISKSDIVEAIRVQRERLRKFQSFRRDLLLSLPPLVADYALIISGIRRCGKSTLLAQLSVDRYKPEEVLSLNFDTPLLYGFEFSDFRIVDEVIKEHEGCIALLFDEIQIVDGWEVYIRGKLDEGFYVGITGSNASMLSRELGTKLTGRHITKELFPFSYAEYCGFTGKTIGDSSLYDYLHQGGFPQYLQLDDQDVLTDLVNDIVYRDIAVRYNIRDDHSLKSLLAYLMGNVGNLVSATKLKQILGMKSTSTVSDYFSYFEQTYLINFVPKFSYSYKV
;
A
#
# COMPACT_ATOMS: atom_id res chain seq x y z
N MET A 1 -21.14 6.53 12.50
CA MET A 1 -20.49 7.72 13.06
C MET A 1 -19.59 7.24 14.17
N ILE A 2 -18.29 7.38 13.95
CA ILE A 2 -17.26 6.89 14.88
C ILE A 2 -17.22 7.81 16.09
N SER A 3 -16.97 7.27 17.28
CA SER A 3 -16.89 8.09 18.49
C SER A 3 -15.51 8.73 18.63
N LYS A 4 -15.45 9.89 19.31
CA LYS A 4 -14.17 10.52 19.66
C LYS A 4 -13.29 9.59 20.51
N SER A 5 -13.89 8.80 21.40
CA SER A 5 -13.16 7.80 22.19
C SER A 5 -12.48 6.74 21.33
N ASP A 6 -13.11 6.28 20.25
CA ASP A 6 -12.52 5.28 19.35
C ASP A 6 -11.30 5.85 18.60
N ILE A 7 -11.39 7.10 18.15
CA ILE A 7 -10.27 7.80 17.49
C ILE A 7 -9.12 8.02 18.47
N VAL A 8 -9.40 8.49 19.69
CA VAL A 8 -8.39 8.70 20.73
C VAL A 8 -7.70 7.38 21.09
N GLU A 9 -8.47 6.30 21.24
CA GLU A 9 -7.90 4.98 21.51
C GLU A 9 -7.08 4.47 20.32
N ALA A 10 -7.53 4.65 19.08
CA ALA A 10 -6.76 4.28 17.89
C ALA A 10 -5.41 5.02 17.81
N ILE A 11 -5.38 6.32 18.11
CA ILE A 11 -4.16 7.12 18.19
C ILE A 11 -3.25 6.60 19.31
N ARG A 12 -3.82 6.32 20.48
CA ARG A 12 -3.07 5.78 21.62
C ARG A 12 -2.40 4.45 21.27
N VAL A 13 -3.13 3.51 20.66
CA VAL A 13 -2.57 2.22 20.22
C VAL A 13 -1.41 2.42 19.25
N GLN A 14 -1.54 3.32 18.27
CA GLN A 14 -0.44 3.61 17.34
C GLN A 14 0.76 4.26 18.05
N ARG A 15 0.53 5.17 18.99
CA ARG A 15 1.61 5.80 19.76
C ARG A 15 2.38 4.80 20.61
N GLU A 16 1.69 3.86 21.25
CA GLU A 16 2.33 2.77 22.01
C GLU A 16 3.13 1.83 21.10
N ARG A 17 2.61 1.52 19.91
CA ARG A 17 3.33 0.76 18.89
C ARG A 17 4.61 1.45 18.44
N LEU A 18 4.57 2.75 18.16
CA LEU A 18 5.73 3.54 17.74
C LEU A 18 6.82 3.62 18.82
N ARG A 19 6.45 3.68 20.10
CA ARG A 19 7.40 3.71 21.23
C ARG A 19 8.22 2.43 21.38
N LYS A 20 7.64 1.28 21.05
CA LYS A 20 8.28 -0.05 21.13
C LYS A 20 8.81 -0.52 19.79
N PHE A 21 8.84 0.36 18.79
CA PHE A 21 9.03 -0.03 17.42
C PHE A 21 10.50 -0.41 17.14
N GLN A 22 10.71 -1.67 16.81
CA GLN A 22 11.98 -2.19 16.31
C GLN A 22 11.69 -3.04 15.08
N SER A 23 12.41 -2.78 14.00
CA SER A 23 12.25 -3.51 12.73
C SER A 23 13.53 -3.46 11.91
N PHE A 24 13.64 -4.36 10.94
CA PHE A 24 14.69 -4.29 9.93
C PHE A 24 14.56 -2.99 9.12
N ARG A 25 15.65 -2.21 9.08
CA ARG A 25 15.72 -0.92 8.37
C ARG A 25 15.51 -1.11 6.87
N ARG A 26 14.58 -0.37 6.31
CA ARG A 26 14.38 -0.32 4.86
C ARG A 26 15.38 0.60 4.20
N ASP A 27 15.96 0.19 3.07
CA ASP A 27 16.91 1.02 2.31
C ASP A 27 16.23 2.29 1.78
N LEU A 28 14.96 2.17 1.37
CA LEU A 28 14.19 3.30 0.83
C LEU A 28 14.13 4.48 1.80
N LEU A 29 14.17 4.22 3.12
CA LEU A 29 14.13 5.24 4.17
C LEU A 29 15.22 6.32 4.00
N LEU A 30 16.42 5.90 3.59
CA LEU A 30 17.57 6.79 3.40
C LEU A 30 17.34 7.79 2.26
N SER A 31 16.50 7.41 1.29
CA SER A 31 16.15 8.22 0.12
C SER A 31 14.83 8.98 0.27
N LEU A 32 14.09 8.75 1.36
CA LEU A 32 12.83 9.47 1.59
C LEU A 32 13.10 10.94 1.87
N PRO A 33 12.43 11.87 1.18
CA PRO A 33 12.56 13.29 1.51
C PRO A 33 12.05 13.55 2.93
N PRO A 34 12.49 14.63 3.60
CA PRO A 34 11.81 15.13 4.80
C PRO A 34 10.33 15.36 4.48
N LEU A 35 9.45 15.12 5.45
CA LEU A 35 8.09 15.63 5.30
C LEU A 35 8.19 17.15 5.36
N VAL A 36 7.57 17.80 4.39
CA VAL A 36 7.51 19.25 4.28
C VAL A 36 6.04 19.65 4.19
N ALA A 37 5.68 20.79 4.76
CA ALA A 37 4.29 21.24 4.80
C ALA A 37 3.66 21.38 3.39
N ASP A 38 4.51 21.58 2.37
CA ASP A 38 4.03 21.78 1.00
C ASP A 38 3.69 20.52 0.23
N TYR A 39 4.12 19.34 0.68
CA TYR A 39 3.96 18.09 -0.06
C TYR A 39 3.63 16.93 0.89
N ALA A 40 2.54 16.22 0.59
CA ALA A 40 2.29 14.94 1.23
C ALA A 40 3.27 13.88 0.71
N LEU A 41 3.97 13.18 1.60
CA LEU A 41 4.72 11.98 1.23
C LEU A 41 3.75 10.81 1.15
N ILE A 42 3.71 10.14 0.01
CA ILE A 42 2.85 8.99 -0.24
C ILE A 42 3.71 7.76 -0.44
N ILE A 43 3.47 6.70 0.34
CA ILE A 43 4.16 5.42 0.21
C ILE A 43 3.14 4.38 -0.28
N SER A 44 3.24 3.97 -1.54
CA SER A 44 2.37 2.93 -2.12
C SER A 44 3.13 1.64 -2.40
N GLY A 45 2.43 0.52 -2.54
CA GLY A 45 3.02 -0.79 -2.81
C GLY A 45 2.14 -1.95 -2.35
N ILE A 46 2.53 -3.18 -2.69
CA ILE A 46 1.74 -4.38 -2.42
C ILE A 46 1.44 -4.59 -0.91
N ARG A 47 0.32 -5.24 -0.59
CA ARG A 47 -0.02 -5.61 0.80
C ARG A 47 1.13 -6.44 1.42
N ARG A 48 1.38 -6.24 2.73
CA ARG A 48 2.46 -6.89 3.50
C ARG A 48 3.91 -6.62 3.04
N CYS A 49 4.17 -5.67 2.13
CA CYS A 49 5.55 -5.30 1.77
C CYS A 49 6.29 -4.43 2.80
N GLY A 50 5.61 -3.94 3.85
CA GLY A 50 6.24 -3.15 4.92
C GLY A 50 6.05 -1.63 4.84
N LYS A 51 5.00 -1.14 4.19
CA LYS A 51 4.69 0.32 4.10
C LYS A 51 4.49 0.97 5.46
N SER A 52 3.62 0.41 6.29
CA SER A 52 3.36 0.89 7.65
C SER A 52 4.64 0.88 8.50
N THR A 53 5.49 -0.13 8.31
CA THR A 53 6.81 -0.24 8.95
C THR A 53 7.73 0.89 8.49
N LEU A 54 7.78 1.19 7.19
CA LEU A 54 8.59 2.31 6.66
C LEU A 54 8.08 3.67 7.16
N LEU A 55 6.75 3.88 7.21
CA LEU A 55 6.15 5.10 7.73
C LEU A 55 6.46 5.27 9.23
N ALA A 56 6.41 4.18 10.00
CA ALA A 56 6.82 4.17 11.41
C ALA A 56 8.33 4.45 11.60
N GLN A 57 9.20 3.86 10.77
CA GLN A 57 10.63 4.15 10.77
C GLN A 57 10.91 5.64 10.51
N LEU A 58 10.22 6.22 9.51
CA LEU A 58 10.31 7.65 9.21
C LEU A 58 9.89 8.50 10.41
N SER A 59 8.81 8.11 11.08
CA SER A 59 8.30 8.80 12.28
C SER A 59 9.35 8.83 13.39
N VAL A 60 9.86 7.66 13.77
CA VAL A 60 10.77 7.49 14.91
C VAL A 60 12.11 8.18 14.66
N ASP A 61 12.56 8.24 13.41
CA ASP A 61 13.85 8.86 13.06
C ASP A 61 13.83 10.38 13.08
N ARG A 62 12.68 10.98 12.78
CA ARG A 62 12.61 12.39 12.40
C ARG A 62 11.76 13.24 13.34
N TYR A 63 10.95 12.62 14.19
CA TYR A 63 10.01 13.33 15.04
C TYR A 63 9.95 12.72 16.44
N LYS A 64 9.63 13.56 17.43
CA LYS A 64 9.34 13.07 18.78
C LYS A 64 7.94 12.47 18.84
N PRO A 65 7.69 11.51 19.75
CA PRO A 65 6.36 10.90 19.90
C PRO A 65 5.21 11.86 20.24
N GLU A 66 5.50 13.06 20.73
CA GLU A 66 4.55 14.15 20.98
C GLU A 66 4.36 15.09 19.78
N GLU A 67 5.25 15.05 18.78
CA GLU A 67 5.14 15.88 17.57
C GLU A 67 4.27 15.22 16.49
N VAL A 68 3.90 13.95 16.69
CA VAL A 68 3.24 13.10 15.70
C VAL A 68 1.89 12.62 16.19
N LEU A 69 0.89 12.74 15.33
CA LEU A 69 -0.37 12.00 15.42
C LEU A 69 -0.39 10.96 14.31
N SER A 70 -0.63 9.69 14.67
CA SER A 70 -0.68 8.57 13.73
C SER A 70 -2.01 7.84 13.84
N LEU A 71 -2.61 7.54 12.69
CA LEU A 71 -3.85 6.78 12.57
C LEU A 71 -3.71 5.72 11.48
N ASN A 72 -4.24 4.53 11.75
CA ASN A 72 -4.38 3.48 10.76
C ASN A 72 -5.87 3.24 10.55
N PHE A 73 -6.34 3.35 9.31
CA PHE A 73 -7.76 3.22 8.95
C PHE A 73 -8.22 1.76 8.76
N ASP A 74 -7.31 0.79 8.64
CA ASP A 74 -7.57 -0.67 8.63
C ASP A 74 -7.54 -1.23 10.07
N THR A 75 -8.33 -0.62 10.97
CA THR A 75 -8.48 -1.07 12.38
C THR A 75 -9.95 -1.23 12.74
N PRO A 76 -10.32 -2.24 13.57
CA PRO A 76 -11.69 -2.40 14.04
C PRO A 76 -12.30 -1.15 14.70
N LEU A 77 -11.47 -0.35 15.38
CA LEU A 77 -11.91 0.90 16.04
C LEU A 77 -12.42 1.94 15.05
N LEU A 78 -11.90 1.94 13.82
CA LEU A 78 -12.25 2.89 12.77
C LEU A 78 -13.03 2.23 11.63
N TYR A 79 -13.64 1.07 11.89
CA TYR A 79 -14.45 0.40 10.89
C TYR A 79 -15.65 1.27 10.48
N GLY A 80 -15.79 1.51 9.18
CA GLY A 80 -16.82 2.39 8.64
C GLY A 80 -16.53 3.88 8.81
N PHE A 81 -15.25 4.27 8.88
CA PHE A 81 -14.85 5.68 8.90
C PHE A 81 -15.31 6.39 7.62
N GLU A 82 -16.08 7.46 7.80
CA GLU A 82 -16.58 8.29 6.71
C GLU A 82 -15.86 9.65 6.71
N PHE A 83 -15.87 10.35 5.56
CA PHE A 83 -15.23 11.65 5.42
C PHE A 83 -15.67 12.67 6.49
N SER A 84 -16.93 12.62 6.96
CA SER A 84 -17.41 13.52 8.01
C SER A 84 -16.75 13.31 9.38
N ASP A 85 -16.24 12.10 9.65
CA ASP A 85 -15.59 11.77 10.92
C ASP A 85 -14.22 12.47 11.07
N PHE A 86 -13.63 12.99 9.97
CA PHE A 86 -12.41 13.82 10.03
C PHE A 86 -12.57 15.06 10.91
N ARG A 87 -13.79 15.57 11.09
CA ARG A 87 -14.07 16.66 12.04
C ARG A 87 -13.66 16.31 13.48
N ILE A 88 -13.82 15.05 13.86
CA ILE A 88 -13.42 14.56 15.18
C ILE A 88 -11.90 14.42 15.25
N VAL A 89 -11.25 13.99 14.16
CA VAL A 89 -9.79 13.96 14.06
C VAL A 89 -9.22 15.37 14.24
N ASP A 90 -9.85 16.40 13.66
CA ASP A 90 -9.46 17.81 13.84
C ASP A 90 -9.55 18.28 15.29
N GLU A 91 -10.59 17.87 16.02
CA GLU A 91 -10.71 18.16 17.45
C GLU A 91 -9.55 17.54 18.23
N VAL A 92 -9.21 16.28 17.95
CA VAL A 92 -8.11 15.58 18.62
C VAL A 92 -6.75 16.20 18.25
N ILE A 93 -6.54 16.61 17.00
CA ILE A 93 -5.33 17.33 16.57
C ILE A 93 -5.17 18.63 17.36
N LYS A 94 -6.26 19.40 17.53
CA LYS A 94 -6.24 20.67 18.28
C LYS A 94 -5.93 20.48 19.76
N GLU A 95 -6.38 19.37 20.35
CA GLU A 95 -6.11 19.00 21.74
C GLU A 95 -4.68 18.46 21.94
N HIS A 96 -4.00 18.07 20.85
CA HIS A 96 -2.64 17.55 20.88
C HIS A 96 -1.64 18.69 20.67
N GLU A 97 -1.27 19.35 21.77
CA GLU A 97 -0.25 20.40 21.75
C GLU A 97 1.08 19.91 21.18
N GLY A 98 1.68 20.72 20.29
CA GLY A 98 2.97 20.41 19.66
C GLY A 98 2.90 19.43 18.49
N CYS A 99 1.71 18.97 18.09
CA CYS A 99 1.54 18.15 16.89
C CYS A 99 1.92 18.96 15.64
N ILE A 100 2.90 18.47 14.89
CA ILE A 100 3.35 19.06 13.62
C ILE A 100 3.27 18.07 12.46
N ALA A 101 3.23 16.77 12.74
CA ALA A 101 3.22 15.72 11.73
C ALA A 101 2.00 14.79 11.88
N LEU A 102 1.36 14.49 10.76
CA LEU A 102 0.19 13.62 10.64
C LEU A 102 0.55 12.41 9.78
N LEU A 103 0.45 11.22 10.35
CA LEU A 103 0.76 9.96 9.68
C LEU A 103 -0.51 9.14 9.52
N PHE A 104 -0.86 8.84 8.27
CA PHE A 104 -2.10 8.14 7.94
C PHE A 104 -1.82 6.85 7.19
N ASP A 105 -2.03 5.73 7.86
CA ASP A 105 -1.81 4.38 7.33
C ASP A 105 -3.12 3.83 6.73
N GLU A 106 -3.05 3.28 5.53
CA GLU A 106 -4.20 2.73 4.78
C GLU A 106 -5.32 3.78 4.52
N ILE A 107 -4.96 5.05 4.30
CA ILE A 107 -5.91 6.16 4.14
C ILE A 107 -6.86 5.99 2.94
N GLN A 108 -6.46 5.22 1.94
CA GLN A 108 -7.28 4.91 0.76
C GLN A 108 -8.56 4.11 1.05
N ILE A 109 -8.77 3.69 2.30
CA ILE A 109 -10.04 3.14 2.78
C ILE A 109 -11.13 4.23 2.84
N VAL A 110 -10.76 5.49 3.10
CA VAL A 110 -11.71 6.59 3.31
C VAL A 110 -11.93 7.34 2.00
N ASP A 111 -13.14 7.34 1.47
CA ASP A 111 -13.45 8.08 0.25
C ASP A 111 -13.27 9.60 0.43
N GLY A 112 -12.67 10.26 -0.57
CA GLY A 112 -12.46 11.71 -0.59
C GLY A 112 -11.34 12.21 0.34
N TRP A 113 -10.54 11.31 0.92
CA TRP A 113 -9.44 11.63 1.82
C TRP A 113 -8.47 12.70 1.28
N GLU A 114 -8.33 12.81 -0.05
CA GLU A 114 -7.42 13.77 -0.69
C GLU A 114 -7.76 15.22 -0.34
N VAL A 115 -9.05 15.52 -0.18
CA VAL A 115 -9.53 16.86 0.19
C VAL A 115 -9.08 17.21 1.61
N TYR A 116 -9.18 16.25 2.52
CA TYR A 116 -8.75 16.42 3.91
C TYR A 116 -7.24 16.62 4.01
N ILE A 117 -6.46 15.79 3.30
CA ILE A 117 -4.99 15.91 3.28
C ILE A 117 -4.55 17.26 2.73
N ARG A 118 -5.19 17.76 1.66
CA ARG A 118 -4.89 19.09 1.13
C ARG A 118 -5.11 20.18 2.19
N GLY A 119 -6.23 20.13 2.92
CA GLY A 119 -6.51 21.05 4.02
C GLY A 119 -5.43 21.00 5.10
N LYS A 120 -4.91 19.81 5.43
CA LYS A 120 -3.83 19.66 6.42
C LYS A 120 -2.48 20.21 5.95
N LEU A 121 -2.17 20.07 4.67
CA LEU A 121 -1.00 20.74 4.09
C LEU A 121 -1.16 22.27 4.13
N ASP A 122 -2.36 22.79 3.85
CA ASP A 122 -2.65 24.24 3.91
C ASP A 122 -2.59 24.81 5.34
N GLU A 123 -2.92 23.99 6.35
CA GLU A 123 -2.76 24.30 7.77
C GLU A 123 -1.29 24.24 8.22
N GLY A 124 -0.37 23.75 7.38
CA GLY A 124 1.07 23.68 7.66
C GLY A 124 1.55 22.36 8.27
N PHE A 125 0.72 21.33 8.32
CA PHE A 125 1.12 20.02 8.85
C PHE A 125 2.03 19.26 7.88
N TYR A 126 2.97 18.51 8.45
CA TYR A 126 3.77 17.54 7.73
C TYR A 126 3.00 16.23 7.56
N VAL A 127 2.69 15.84 6.33
CA VAL A 127 1.81 14.69 6.09
C VAL A 127 2.57 13.54 5.44
N GLY A 128 2.50 12.36 6.07
CA GLY A 128 2.96 11.09 5.51
C GLY A 128 1.82 10.09 5.45
N ILE A 129 1.59 9.48 4.29
CA ILE A 129 0.51 8.52 4.09
C ILE A 129 0.99 7.23 3.45
N THR A 130 0.28 6.14 3.70
CA THR A 130 0.48 4.87 2.98
C THR A 130 -0.81 4.40 2.32
N GLY A 131 -0.66 3.49 1.36
CA GLY A 131 -1.76 2.63 0.94
C GLY A 131 -1.34 1.52 0.01
N SER A 132 -2.20 0.50 -0.11
CA SER A 132 -1.93 -0.74 -0.86
C SER A 132 -2.32 -0.69 -2.33
N ASN A 133 -2.81 0.45 -2.84
CA ASN A 133 -3.34 0.59 -4.18
C ASN A 133 -2.43 1.44 -5.07
N ALA A 134 -2.05 0.93 -6.25
CA ALA A 134 -1.27 1.65 -7.25
C ALA A 134 -2.00 2.87 -7.83
N SER A 135 -3.33 2.98 -7.65
CA SER A 135 -4.06 4.22 -7.92
C SER A 135 -3.51 5.42 -7.11
N MET A 136 -2.81 5.17 -6.01
CA MET A 136 -2.09 6.23 -5.27
C MET A 136 -0.85 6.78 -6.00
N LEU A 137 -0.41 6.12 -7.07
CA LEU A 137 0.61 6.63 -8.00
C LEU A 137 -0.02 7.36 -9.20
N SER A 138 -1.34 7.39 -9.30
CA SER A 138 -2.02 7.87 -10.51
C SER A 138 -1.91 9.39 -10.68
N ARG A 139 -1.95 9.83 -11.95
CA ARG A 139 -2.08 11.25 -12.28
C ARG A 139 -3.38 11.86 -11.74
N GLU A 140 -4.43 11.06 -11.59
CA GLU A 140 -5.70 11.49 -11.00
C GLU A 140 -5.51 11.89 -9.53
N LEU A 141 -4.81 11.07 -8.75
CA LEU A 141 -4.45 11.44 -7.38
C LEU A 141 -3.62 12.72 -7.36
N GLY A 142 -2.63 12.82 -8.26
CA GLY A 142 -1.82 14.03 -8.35
C GLY A 142 -2.65 15.28 -8.64
N THR A 143 -3.69 15.16 -9.47
CA THR A 143 -4.63 16.25 -9.75
C THR A 143 -5.47 16.60 -8.51
N LYS A 144 -5.95 15.59 -7.77
CA LYS A 144 -6.69 15.80 -6.52
C LYS A 144 -5.84 16.42 -5.41
N LEU A 145 -4.54 16.18 -5.38
CA LEU A 145 -3.62 16.85 -4.46
C LEU A 145 -2.96 18.09 -5.06
N THR A 146 -3.43 18.59 -6.21
CA THR A 146 -2.90 19.80 -6.89
C THR A 146 -1.41 19.74 -7.19
N GLY A 147 -0.84 18.54 -7.35
CA GLY A 147 0.59 18.31 -7.53
C GLY A 147 1.41 18.33 -6.22
N ARG A 148 0.80 18.63 -5.07
CA ARG A 148 1.44 18.71 -3.74
C ARG A 148 1.63 17.34 -3.09
N HIS A 149 2.22 16.42 -3.83
CA HIS A 149 2.55 15.09 -3.33
C HIS A 149 3.90 14.63 -3.86
N ILE A 150 4.60 13.86 -3.05
CA ILE A 150 5.79 13.10 -3.44
C ILE A 150 5.45 11.63 -3.22
N THR A 151 5.26 10.87 -4.30
CA THR A 151 4.98 9.43 -4.16
C THR A 151 6.25 8.60 -4.29
N LYS A 152 6.35 7.59 -3.43
CA LYS A 152 7.39 6.57 -3.44
C LYS A 152 6.72 5.21 -3.44
N GLU A 153 7.21 4.34 -4.32
CA GLU A 153 6.75 2.96 -4.41
C GLU A 153 7.66 2.07 -3.58
N LEU A 154 7.06 1.21 -2.75
CA LEU A 154 7.76 0.28 -1.88
C LEU A 154 7.46 -1.16 -2.33
N PHE A 155 8.51 -1.83 -2.76
CA PHE A 155 8.47 -3.26 -3.07
C PHE A 155 8.74 -4.10 -1.81
N PRO A 156 8.50 -5.42 -1.86
CA PRO A 156 9.13 -6.36 -0.93
C PRO A 156 10.66 -6.16 -0.88
N PHE A 157 11.33 -6.81 0.06
CA PHE A 157 12.76 -6.64 0.22
C PHE A 157 13.50 -6.81 -1.10
N SER A 158 14.35 -5.83 -1.41
CA SER A 158 15.32 -5.97 -2.49
C SER A 158 16.26 -7.15 -2.19
N TYR A 159 17.05 -7.59 -3.16
CA TYR A 159 18.05 -8.62 -2.91
C TYR A 159 19.06 -8.22 -1.81
N ALA A 160 19.44 -6.94 -1.75
CA ALA A 160 20.30 -6.41 -0.69
C ALA A 160 19.62 -6.44 0.67
N GLU A 161 18.35 -6.01 0.75
CA GLU A 161 17.55 -6.07 1.97
C GLU A 161 17.32 -7.53 2.42
N TYR A 162 17.09 -8.45 1.47
CA TYR A 162 16.97 -9.88 1.73
C TYR A 162 18.24 -10.44 2.38
N CYS A 163 19.41 -10.22 1.77
CA CYS A 163 20.69 -10.66 2.33
C CYS A 163 20.93 -10.08 3.72
N GLY A 164 20.64 -8.79 3.92
CA GLY A 164 20.75 -8.13 5.22
C GLY A 164 19.79 -8.71 6.25
N PHE A 165 18.55 -9.03 5.87
CA PHE A 165 17.53 -9.57 6.74
C PHE A 165 17.81 -11.02 7.14
N THR A 166 18.24 -11.85 6.19
CA THR A 166 18.53 -13.28 6.42
C THR A 166 19.96 -13.52 6.93
N GLY A 167 20.81 -12.49 6.98
CA GLY A 167 22.24 -12.61 7.32
C GLY A 167 23.07 -13.38 6.28
N LYS A 168 22.58 -13.50 5.04
CA LYS A 168 23.29 -14.22 3.97
C LYS A 168 24.29 -13.30 3.28
N THR A 169 25.48 -13.81 2.96
CA THR A 169 26.46 -13.08 2.15
C THR A 169 25.98 -12.99 0.70
N ILE A 170 26.13 -11.81 0.09
CA ILE A 170 25.81 -11.58 -1.31
C ILE A 170 26.66 -12.50 -2.20
N GLY A 171 25.99 -13.32 -3.02
CA GLY A 171 26.60 -14.16 -4.04
C GLY A 171 25.57 -14.99 -4.79
N ASP A 172 26.02 -15.87 -5.67
CA ASP A 172 25.12 -16.66 -6.53
C ASP A 172 24.13 -17.50 -5.73
N SER A 173 24.60 -18.16 -4.67
CA SER A 173 23.76 -19.02 -3.82
C SER A 173 22.59 -18.25 -3.19
N SER A 174 22.86 -17.11 -2.54
CA SER A 174 21.82 -16.28 -1.94
C SER A 174 20.91 -15.63 -2.97
N LEU A 175 21.41 -15.38 -4.18
CA LEU A 175 20.58 -14.89 -5.29
C LEU A 175 19.60 -15.96 -5.75
N TYR A 176 20.03 -17.22 -5.91
CA TYR A 176 19.13 -18.34 -6.20
C TYR A 176 18.06 -18.50 -5.12
N ASP A 177 18.45 -18.42 -3.84
CA ASP A 177 17.50 -18.47 -2.74
C ASP A 177 16.50 -17.32 -2.80
N TYR A 178 16.95 -16.08 -3.06
CA TYR A 178 16.07 -14.91 -3.20
C TYR A 178 15.10 -15.05 -4.38
N LEU A 179 15.54 -15.60 -5.52
CA LEU A 179 14.67 -15.83 -6.67
C LEU A 179 13.60 -16.89 -6.40
N HIS A 180 13.87 -17.86 -5.52
CA HIS A 180 12.90 -18.87 -5.12
C HIS A 180 11.98 -18.43 -3.97
N GLN A 181 12.51 -17.73 -2.97
CA GLN A 181 11.78 -17.32 -1.76
C GLN A 181 11.08 -15.96 -1.90
N GLY A 182 11.61 -15.09 -2.75
CA GLY A 182 11.18 -13.69 -2.88
C GLY A 182 11.61 -12.81 -1.69
N GLY A 183 10.99 -11.63 -1.61
CA GLY A 183 11.36 -10.58 -0.65
C GLY A 183 10.30 -10.27 0.42
N PHE A 184 9.23 -11.06 0.57
CA PHE A 184 8.15 -10.72 1.49
C PHE A 184 8.59 -10.86 2.96
N PRO A 185 8.58 -9.77 3.76
CA PRO A 185 9.18 -9.79 5.10
C PRO A 185 8.60 -10.85 6.04
N GLN A 186 7.28 -11.00 6.06
CA GLN A 186 6.61 -11.97 6.96
C GLN A 186 6.91 -13.42 6.59
N TYR A 187 6.98 -13.72 5.29
CA TYR A 187 7.35 -15.05 4.82
C TYR A 187 8.79 -15.38 5.22
N LEU A 188 9.73 -14.45 5.02
CA LEU A 188 11.13 -14.64 5.41
C LEU A 188 11.34 -14.77 6.91
N GLN A 189 10.42 -14.25 7.73
CA GLN A 189 10.48 -14.36 9.18
C GLN A 189 9.93 -15.70 9.70
N LEU A 190 8.88 -16.23 9.07
CA LEU A 190 8.15 -17.41 9.55
C LEU A 190 8.50 -18.70 8.80
N ASP A 191 9.02 -18.58 7.57
CA ASP A 191 9.24 -19.67 6.61
C ASP A 191 8.00 -20.57 6.40
N ASP A 192 6.83 -19.93 6.29
CA ASP A 192 5.54 -20.59 6.17
C ASP A 192 4.83 -20.18 4.86
N GLN A 193 4.58 -21.17 4.00
CA GLN A 193 3.91 -20.99 2.71
C GLN A 193 2.46 -20.53 2.84
N ASP A 194 1.80 -20.82 3.96
CA ASP A 194 0.43 -20.38 4.22
C ASP A 194 0.36 -18.85 4.30
N VAL A 195 1.43 -18.18 4.75
CA VAL A 195 1.53 -16.71 4.78
C VAL A 195 1.41 -16.09 3.38
N LEU A 196 2.03 -16.71 2.38
CA LEU A 196 1.97 -16.24 0.99
C LEU A 196 0.61 -16.57 0.36
N THR A 197 0.08 -17.75 0.65
CA THR A 197 -1.26 -18.17 0.18
C THR A 197 -2.33 -17.22 0.72
N ASP A 198 -2.28 -16.89 2.00
CA ASP A 198 -3.18 -15.95 2.65
C ASP A 198 -3.02 -14.53 2.11
N LEU A 199 -1.79 -14.10 1.82
CA LEU A 199 -1.56 -12.80 1.19
C LEU A 199 -2.26 -12.70 -0.17
N VAL A 200 -2.11 -13.72 -1.03
CA VAL A 200 -2.76 -13.75 -2.34
C VAL A 200 -4.28 -13.77 -2.17
N ASN A 201 -4.80 -14.61 -1.26
CA ASN A 201 -6.23 -14.67 -0.99
C ASN A 201 -6.77 -13.33 -0.46
N ASP A 202 -6.09 -12.68 0.48
CA ASP A 202 -6.48 -11.37 1.01
C ASP A 202 -6.56 -10.33 -0.11
N ILE A 203 -5.55 -10.26 -0.99
CA ILE A 203 -5.55 -9.31 -2.11
C ILE A 203 -6.72 -9.61 -3.05
N VAL A 204 -6.88 -10.87 -3.48
CA VAL A 204 -7.93 -11.26 -4.43
C VAL A 204 -9.33 -11.03 -3.87
N TYR A 205 -9.56 -11.39 -2.61
CA TYR A 205 -10.87 -11.28 -2.01
C TYR A 205 -11.17 -9.87 -1.50
N ARG A 206 -10.33 -9.34 -0.61
CA ARG A 206 -10.58 -8.07 0.06
C ARG A 206 -10.28 -6.90 -0.86
N ASP A 207 -9.11 -6.88 -1.46
CA ASP A 207 -8.62 -5.69 -2.17
C ASP A 207 -9.17 -5.61 -3.61
N ILE A 208 -9.66 -6.72 -4.16
CA ILE A 208 -10.28 -6.80 -5.50
C ILE A 208 -11.77 -7.17 -5.43
N ALA A 209 -12.13 -8.39 -5.02
CA ALA A 209 -13.51 -8.87 -5.18
C ALA A 209 -14.54 -8.05 -4.39
N VAL A 210 -14.25 -7.74 -3.12
CA VAL A 210 -15.12 -6.90 -2.28
C VAL A 210 -15.12 -5.46 -2.78
N ARG A 211 -13.94 -4.87 -3.03
CA ARG A 211 -13.82 -3.47 -3.48
C ARG A 211 -14.58 -3.19 -4.79
N TYR A 212 -14.51 -4.11 -5.75
CA TYR A 212 -15.17 -3.96 -7.06
C TYR A 212 -16.52 -4.68 -7.16
N ASN A 213 -17.05 -5.20 -6.04
CA ASN A 213 -18.32 -5.91 -5.96
C ASN A 213 -18.44 -7.06 -6.99
N ILE A 214 -17.35 -7.81 -7.16
CA ILE A 214 -17.26 -8.93 -8.09
C ILE A 214 -17.96 -10.14 -7.49
N ARG A 215 -19.01 -10.62 -8.17
CA ARG A 215 -19.78 -11.80 -7.76
C ARG A 215 -19.18 -13.13 -8.22
N ASP A 216 -18.39 -13.10 -9.29
CA ASP A 216 -17.76 -14.28 -9.89
C ASP A 216 -16.26 -14.31 -9.55
N ASP A 217 -15.97 -14.68 -8.30
CA ASP A 217 -14.61 -14.81 -7.77
C ASP A 217 -13.87 -16.01 -8.37
N HIS A 218 -14.59 -17.04 -8.81
CA HIS A 218 -14.02 -18.20 -9.51
C HIS A 218 -13.33 -17.79 -10.81
N SER A 219 -13.99 -16.98 -11.65
CA SER A 219 -13.39 -16.47 -12.89
C SER A 219 -12.16 -15.60 -12.60
N LEU A 220 -12.22 -14.74 -11.58
CA LEU A 220 -11.10 -13.90 -11.15
C LEU A 220 -9.89 -14.75 -10.74
N LYS A 221 -10.10 -15.76 -9.88
CA LYS A 221 -9.05 -16.69 -9.45
C LYS A 221 -8.48 -17.51 -10.59
N SER A 222 -9.34 -18.00 -11.47
CA SER A 222 -8.92 -18.79 -12.64
C SER A 222 -8.03 -17.96 -13.57
N LEU A 223 -8.35 -16.68 -13.75
CA LEU A 223 -7.51 -15.75 -14.52
C LEU A 223 -6.16 -15.52 -13.84
N LEU A 224 -6.15 -15.26 -12.53
CA LEU A 224 -4.91 -15.07 -11.79
C LEU A 224 -4.01 -16.31 -11.89
N ALA A 225 -4.56 -17.51 -11.68
CA ALA A 225 -3.82 -18.77 -11.78
C ALA A 225 -3.22 -18.95 -13.19
N TYR A 226 -3.98 -18.63 -14.24
CA TYR A 226 -3.47 -18.65 -15.61
C TYR A 226 -2.30 -17.68 -15.79
N LEU A 227 -2.42 -16.43 -15.32
CA LEU A 227 -1.38 -15.41 -15.45
C LEU A 227 -0.10 -15.82 -14.70
N MET A 228 -0.24 -16.34 -13.48
CA MET A 228 0.87 -16.85 -12.66
C MET A 228 1.61 -18.01 -13.33
N GLY A 229 0.90 -18.92 -14.00
CA GLY A 229 1.51 -20.02 -14.76
C GLY A 229 2.15 -19.59 -16.08
N ASN A 230 1.95 -18.34 -16.51
CA ASN A 230 2.39 -17.81 -17.80
C ASN A 230 3.20 -16.49 -17.65
N VAL A 231 3.88 -16.30 -16.53
CA VAL A 231 4.73 -15.14 -16.29
C VAL A 231 5.78 -15.03 -17.42
N GLY A 232 5.94 -13.82 -17.96
CA GLY A 232 6.85 -13.54 -19.07
C GLY A 232 6.28 -13.81 -20.47
N ASN A 233 5.10 -14.40 -20.60
CA ASN A 233 4.45 -14.66 -21.89
C ASN A 233 3.49 -13.53 -22.29
N LEU A 234 3.27 -13.40 -23.61
CA LEU A 234 2.26 -12.49 -24.14
C LEU A 234 0.84 -13.01 -23.83
N VAL A 235 -0.01 -12.11 -23.35
CA VAL A 235 -1.42 -12.39 -23.07
C VAL A 235 -2.32 -11.45 -23.87
N SER A 236 -3.53 -11.91 -24.18
CA SER A 236 -4.56 -11.13 -24.86
C SER A 236 -5.90 -11.37 -24.19
N ALA A 237 -6.59 -10.28 -23.80
CA ALA A 237 -7.88 -10.35 -23.14
C ALA A 237 -8.91 -11.17 -23.94
N THR A 238 -8.94 -11.01 -25.27
CA THR A 238 -9.85 -11.75 -26.16
C THR A 238 -9.59 -13.25 -26.14
N LYS A 239 -8.31 -13.65 -26.12
CA LYS A 239 -7.92 -15.07 -26.07
C LYS A 239 -8.25 -15.67 -24.71
N LEU A 240 -7.94 -14.97 -23.62
CA LEU A 240 -8.20 -15.46 -22.27
C LEU A 240 -9.71 -15.56 -21.98
N LYS A 241 -10.52 -14.64 -22.52
CA LYS A 241 -11.98 -14.75 -22.48
C LYS A 241 -12.44 -16.12 -23.01
N GLN A 242 -11.94 -16.54 -24.17
CA GLN A 242 -12.32 -17.81 -24.79
C GLN A 242 -11.82 -19.01 -24.00
N ILE A 243 -10.58 -18.98 -23.52
CA ILE A 243 -9.97 -20.09 -22.77
C ILE A 243 -10.66 -20.30 -21.42
N LEU A 244 -10.98 -19.22 -20.71
CA LEU A 244 -11.53 -19.26 -19.35
C LEU A 244 -13.06 -19.18 -19.32
N GLY A 245 -13.73 -19.14 -20.48
CA GLY A 245 -15.19 -19.07 -20.56
C GLY A 245 -15.81 -17.79 -20.00
N MET A 246 -15.07 -16.68 -19.98
CA MET A 246 -15.56 -15.43 -19.41
C MET A 246 -16.60 -14.74 -20.31
N LYS A 247 -17.55 -14.03 -19.68
CA LYS A 247 -18.68 -13.41 -20.36
C LYS A 247 -18.27 -12.34 -21.38
N SER A 248 -17.29 -11.51 -21.05
CA SER A 248 -16.88 -10.39 -21.89
C SER A 248 -15.36 -10.15 -21.86
N THR A 249 -14.83 -9.57 -22.94
CA THR A 249 -13.43 -9.16 -23.00
C THR A 249 -13.14 -7.99 -22.07
N SER A 250 -14.12 -7.08 -21.90
CA SER A 250 -14.01 -5.96 -20.97
C SER A 250 -13.82 -6.44 -19.53
N THR A 251 -14.55 -7.48 -19.09
CA THR A 251 -14.34 -8.07 -17.75
C THR A 251 -12.91 -8.57 -17.53
N VAL A 252 -12.30 -9.18 -18.55
CA VAL A 252 -10.88 -9.62 -18.48
C VAL A 252 -9.96 -8.40 -18.35
N SER A 253 -10.21 -7.34 -19.12
CA SER A 253 -9.45 -6.08 -19.05
C SER A 253 -9.61 -5.38 -17.71
N ASP A 254 -10.82 -5.38 -17.13
CA ASP A 254 -11.08 -4.84 -15.80
C ASP A 254 -10.28 -5.62 -14.76
N TYR A 255 -10.31 -6.96 -14.81
CA TYR A 255 -9.53 -7.80 -13.89
C TYR A 255 -8.03 -7.60 -14.04
N PHE A 256 -7.51 -7.43 -15.27
CA PHE A 256 -6.12 -7.02 -15.48
C PHE A 256 -5.80 -5.72 -14.75
N SER A 257 -6.65 -4.70 -14.91
CA SER A 257 -6.46 -3.42 -14.22
C SER A 257 -6.51 -3.60 -12.69
N TYR A 258 -7.39 -4.44 -12.16
CA TYR A 258 -7.48 -4.68 -10.72
C TYR A 258 -6.24 -5.40 -10.17
N PHE A 259 -5.64 -6.33 -10.92
CA PHE A 259 -4.38 -6.97 -10.53
C PHE A 259 -3.21 -6.00 -10.55
N GLU A 260 -3.14 -5.10 -11.55
CA GLU A 260 -2.12 -4.03 -11.58
C GLU A 260 -2.30 -3.05 -10.43
N GLN A 261 -3.53 -2.63 -10.17
CA GLN A 261 -3.84 -1.69 -9.09
C GLN A 261 -3.52 -2.26 -7.70
N THR A 262 -3.51 -3.58 -7.53
CA THR A 262 -3.12 -4.23 -6.27
C THR A 262 -1.66 -4.66 -6.24
N TYR A 263 -0.88 -4.33 -7.28
CA TYR A 263 0.51 -4.77 -7.50
C TYR A 263 0.68 -6.30 -7.64
N LEU A 264 -0.41 -7.05 -7.75
CA LEU A 264 -0.37 -8.51 -7.81
C LEU A 264 0.24 -9.00 -9.13
N ILE A 265 -0.06 -8.31 -10.23
CA ILE A 265 0.49 -8.56 -11.56
C ILE A 265 0.89 -7.22 -12.18
N ASN A 266 2.06 -7.16 -12.80
CA ASN A 266 2.47 -6.00 -13.59
C ASN A 266 2.57 -6.41 -15.06
N PHE A 267 1.82 -5.75 -15.95
CA PHE A 267 1.95 -6.00 -17.38
C PHE A 267 3.02 -5.11 -17.99
N VAL A 268 3.89 -5.71 -18.81
CA VAL A 268 4.85 -4.97 -19.61
C VAL A 268 4.26 -4.76 -21.00
N PRO A 269 3.97 -3.52 -21.41
CA PRO A 269 3.43 -3.28 -22.74
C PRO A 269 4.45 -3.71 -23.81
N LYS A 270 3.97 -4.38 -24.86
CA LYS A 270 4.81 -4.72 -25.99
C LYS A 270 5.25 -3.42 -26.67
N PHE A 271 6.55 -3.16 -26.69
CA PHE A 271 7.09 -2.04 -27.43
C PHE A 271 6.79 -2.18 -28.93
N SER A 272 6.22 -1.12 -29.52
CA SER A 272 5.96 -1.02 -30.95
C SER A 272 6.20 0.41 -31.41
N TYR A 273 6.90 0.56 -32.55
CA TYR A 273 7.05 1.85 -33.22
C TYR A 273 5.76 2.32 -33.93
N SER A 274 4.80 1.41 -34.16
CA SER A 274 3.50 1.72 -34.73
C SER A 274 2.46 1.88 -33.63
N TYR A 275 1.68 2.96 -33.67
CA TYR A 275 0.54 3.22 -32.77
C TYR A 275 -0.63 2.25 -33.01
N LYS A 276 -0.65 1.52 -34.14
CA LYS A 276 -1.66 0.50 -34.45
C LYS A 276 -1.17 -0.89 -34.05
N VAL A 277 -1.17 -1.20 -32.75
CA VAL A 277 -0.98 -2.57 -32.23
C VAL A 277 -2.03 -2.87 -31.20
#